data_AF-A0A6L3ZXZ9-F1
#
_entry.id   AF-A0A6L3ZXZ9-F1
#
_cell.length_a   1.000
_cell.length_b   1.000
_cell.length_c   1.000
_cell.angle_alpha   90.00
_cell.angle_beta   90.00
_cell.angle_gamma   90.00
#
_symmetry.space_group_name_H-M   'P 1'
#
loop_
_entity.id
_entity.type
_entity.pdbx_description
1 polymer ?
#
loop_
_entity_poly.entity_id
_entity_poly.type
_entity_poly.pdbx_seq_one_letter_code
_entity_poly.pdbx_strand_id
1 'polypeptide(L)' 'MNIVQSVAERLIDNVARVIIGKRNEIRMTVLGLLCQGHILLEDVPGVGKTMMAK' A
#
# COMPACT_ATOMS: atom_id res chain seq x y z
N MET A 1 -10.98 -19.06 6.26
CA MET A 1 -10.08 -17.89 6.10
C MET A 1 -10.91 -16.75 5.49
N ASN A 2 -10.96 -15.57 6.11
CA ASN A 2 -11.87 -14.49 5.68
C ASN A 2 -11.50 -13.95 4.28
N ILE A 3 -12.47 -13.89 3.35
CA ILE A 3 -12.23 -13.51 1.94
C ILE A 3 -11.56 -12.13 1.81
N VAL A 4 -11.91 -11.20 2.70
CA VAL A 4 -11.35 -9.84 2.76
C VAL A 4 -9.84 -9.88 2.99
N GLN A 5 -9.38 -10.69 3.94
CA GLN A 5 -7.96 -10.81 4.25
C GLN A 5 -7.18 -11.38 3.06
N SER A 6 -7.74 -12.39 2.37
CA SER A 6 -7.10 -12.97 1.18
C SER A 6 -6.99 -11.97 0.04
N VAL A 7 -8.05 -11.18 -0.22
CA VAL A 7 -8.04 -10.16 -1.27
C VAL A 7 -7.06 -9.03 -0.94
N ALA A 8 -7.05 -8.56 0.31
CA ALA A 8 -6.12 -7.52 0.76
C ALA A 8 -4.66 -7.97 0.62
N GLU A 9 -4.33 -9.20 1.01
CA GLU A 9 -2.96 -9.72 0.87
C GLU A 9 -2.54 -9.83 -0.60
N ARG A 10 -3.44 -10.31 -1.48
CA ARG A 10 -3.19 -10.35 -2.93
C ARG A 10 -2.94 -8.97 -3.53
N LEU A 11 -3.68 -7.96 -3.07
CA LEU A 11 -3.48 -6.57 -3.50
C LEU A 11 -2.11 -6.06 -3.05
N ILE A 12 -1.76 -6.25 -1.78
CA ILE A 12 -0.45 -5.87 -1.20
C ILE A 12 0.69 -6.54 -1.97
N ASP A 13 0.59 -7.84 -2.23
CA ASP A 13 1.61 -8.61 -2.95
C ASP A 13 1.78 -8.11 -4.39
N ASN A 14 0.69 -7.73 -5.06
CA ASN A 14 0.78 -7.20 -6.41
C ASN A 14 1.48 -5.83 -6.46
N VAL A 15 1.15 -4.93 -5.52
CA VAL A 15 1.78 -3.61 -5.43
C VAL A 15 3.27 -3.73 -5.05
N ALA A 16 3.61 -4.68 -4.18
CA ALA A 16 4.98 -4.95 -3.74
C ALA A 16 5.92 -5.41 -4.88
N ARG A 17 5.37 -5.81 -6.04
CA ARG A 17 6.17 -6.11 -7.25
C ARG A 17 6.74 -4.85 -7.91
N VAL A 18 6.09 -3.71 -7.72
CA VAL A 18 6.48 -2.42 -8.32
C VAL A 18 7.17 -1.54 -7.28
N ILE A 19 6.67 -1.54 -6.04
CA ILE A 19 7.22 -0.73 -4.95
C ILE A 19 8.03 -1.63 -4.00
N ILE A 20 9.34 -1.63 -4.20
CA ILE A 20 10.28 -2.53 -3.51
C ILE A 20 10.60 -2.00 -2.10
N GLY A 21 10.65 -2.91 -1.12
CA GLY A 21 11.11 -2.59 0.25
C GLY A 21 10.12 -1.80 1.11
N LYS A 22 8.91 -1.54 0.60
CA LYS A 22 7.89 -0.69 1.24
C LYS A 22 6.61 -1.44 1.63
N ARG A 23 6.73 -2.72 2.02
CA ARG A 23 5.56 -3.59 2.27
C ARG A 23 4.64 -3.03 3.36
N ASN A 24 5.19 -2.44 4.42
CA ASN A 24 4.41 -1.87 5.51
C ASN A 24 3.62 -0.64 5.06
N GLU A 25 4.25 0.25 4.28
CA GLU A 25 3.61 1.43 3.71
C GLU A 25 2.49 1.05 2.74
N ILE A 26 2.71 0.04 1.89
CA ILE A 26 1.66 -0.53 1.03
C ILE A 26 0.49 -1.04 1.88
N ARG A 27 0.76 -1.78 2.96
CA ARG A 27 -0.28 -2.31 3.84
C ARG A 27 -1.09 -1.20 4.50
N MET A 28 -0.43 -0.15 5.00
CA MET A 28 -1.10 1.02 5.59
C MET A 28 -1.94 1.77 4.55
N THR A 29 -1.46 1.86 3.32
CA THR A 29 -2.21 2.47 2.22
C THR A 29 -3.48 1.69 1.90
N VAL A 30 -3.40 0.36 1.81
CA VAL A 30 -4.57 -0.51 1.61
C VAL A 30 -5.54 -0.39 2.79
N LEU A 31 -5.04 -0.35 4.02
CA LEU A 31 -5.88 -0.18 5.20
C LEU A 31 -6.62 1.17 5.16
N GLY A 32 -5.92 2.27 4.88
CA GLY A 32 -6.53 3.59 4.77
C GLY A 32 -7.59 3.64 3.66
N LEU A 33 -7.33 3.02 2.51
CA LEU A 33 -8.32 2.91 1.43
C LEU A 33 -9.59 2.17 1.88
N LEU A 34 -9.45 1.01 2.53
CA LEU A 34 -10.59 0.21 3.00
C LEU A 34 -11.40 0.92 4.09
N CYS A 35 -10.73 1.72 4.93
CA CYS A 35 -11.36 2.51 5.97
C CYS A 35 -11.91 3.87 5.47
N GLN A 36 -11.76 4.20 4.18
CA GLN A 36 -12.05 5.52 3.63
C GLN A 36 -11.32 6.66 4.39
N GLY A 37 -10.13 6.36 4.91
CA GLY A 37 -9.28 7.32 5.60
C GLY A 37 -8.39 8.12 4.64
N HIS A 38 -7.65 9.06 5.21
CA HIS A 38 -6.66 9.86 4.48
C HIS A 38 -5.25 9.40 4.84
N ILE A 39 -4.35 9.42 3.86
CA ILE A 39 -2.95 9.01 4.01
C ILE A 39 -2.07 10.17 3.57
N LEU A 40 -1.09 10.52 4.40
CA LEU A 40 -0.01 11.42 4.05
C LEU A 40 1.25 10.58 3.76
N LEU A 41 1.81 10.71 2.56
CA LEU A 41 3.06 10.05 2.17
C LEU A 41 4.22 11.04 2.37
N GLU A 42 4.91 10.95 3.51
CA GLU A 42 6.09 11.75 3.82
C GLU A 42 7.34 10.85 3.81
N ASP A 43 8.34 11.21 3.02
CA ASP A 43 9.63 10.50 2.93
C ASP A 43 10.64 11.36 2.12
N VAL A 44 11.89 10.94 1.97
CA VAL A 44 12.91 11.62 1.16
C VAL A 44 12.64 11.51 -0.36
N PRO A 45 13.10 12.46 -1.21
CA PRO A 45 12.84 12.42 -2.66
C PRO A 45 13.30 11.11 -3.33
N GLY A 46 12.55 10.63 -4.33
CA GLY A 46 12.95 9.46 -5.15
C GLY A 46 12.53 8.07 -4.62
N VAL A 47 11.88 7.97 -3.46
CA VAL A 47 11.51 6.68 -2.80
C VAL A 47 10.15 6.10 -3.22
N GLY A 48 9.62 6.47 -4.39
CA GLY A 48 8.41 5.86 -4.93
C GLY A 48 7.07 6.42 -4.41
N LYS A 49 7.06 7.53 -3.65
CA LYS A 49 5.82 8.19 -3.17
C LYS A 49 4.82 8.49 -4.29
N THR A 50 5.30 9.03 -5.41
CA THR A 50 4.46 9.34 -6.58
C THR A 50 3.91 8.07 -7.24
N MET A 51 4.67 6.98 -7.25
CA MET A 51 4.18 5.70 -7.74
C MET A 51 3.14 5.07 -6.80
N MET A 52 3.25 5.28 -5.49
CA MET A 52 2.27 4.79 -4.53
C MET A 52 0.92 5.52 -4.62
N ALA A 53 0.94 6.80 -5.00
CA ALA A 53 -0.27 7.62 -5.12
C ALA A 53 -0.96 7.55 -6.49
N LYS A 54 -0.33 6.94 -7.51
CA LYS A 54 -0.80 6.87 -8.89
C LYS A 54 -1.39 5.50 -9.20
#